data_AF-A0A6I6XFF7-F1
#
_entry.id   AF-A0A6I6XFF7-F1
#
_cell.length_a   1.000
_cell.length_b   1.000
_cell.length_c   1.000
_cell.angle_alpha   90.00
_cell.angle_beta   90.00
_cell.angle_gamma   90.00
#
_symmetry.space_group_name_H-M   'P 1'
#
loop_
_entity.id
_entity.type
_entity.pdbx_description
1 polymer ?
#
loop_
_entity_poly.entity_id
_entity_poly.type
_entity_poly.pdbx_seq_one_letter_code
_entity_poly.pdbx_strand_id
1 'polypeptide(L)'
;MFTVYGNCYRLDALELADEHVRNTQHWTRQTLQHFRSVLANPDFPCLFGRKAVAGASCHILFARAEQLADDIAQGLADYIRIITPVPIKQRIGSPLVVFLETAADSSLAEQQALAWKVLRGVHARDPHPWPQAVPTDPHDNAWSFCYAGMPLFINMNFPGHQQMKSRNLGPHITFVINPRENFDEVANASTESGQRIRARIRDRVRHYNDGVMPETLGFFGQDDNFEWKQYQLQEAGSLNPSRCPFHAHAHAHATPDTLIEN
;
A
#
# COMPACT_ATOMS: atom_id res chain seq x y z
N MET A 1 -26.10 2.00 0.41
CA MET A 1 -24.73 1.74 -0.07
C MET A 1 -24.34 0.39 0.48
N PHE A 2 -23.89 -0.54 -0.37
CA PHE A 2 -23.59 -1.93 0.00
C PHE A 2 -22.12 -2.17 0.38
N THR A 3 -21.35 -1.10 0.60
CA THR A 3 -19.94 -1.22 0.95
C THR A 3 -19.82 -1.75 2.38
N VAL A 4 -19.50 -3.02 2.48
CA VAL A 4 -19.11 -3.66 3.74
C VAL A 4 -17.62 -3.40 3.89
N TYR A 5 -17.23 -2.67 4.93
CA TYR A 5 -15.81 -2.44 5.21
C TYR A 5 -15.08 -3.76 5.48
N GLY A 6 -13.80 -3.78 5.15
CA GLY A 6 -12.95 -4.96 5.29
C GLY A 6 -13.08 -6.00 4.17
N ASN A 7 -14.06 -5.87 3.28
CA ASN A 7 -14.14 -6.72 2.08
C ASN A 7 -13.21 -6.23 0.96
N CYS A 8 -12.66 -7.19 0.22
CA CYS A 8 -11.87 -6.94 -0.99
C CYS A 8 -12.79 -7.00 -2.23
N TYR A 9 -12.96 -5.86 -2.89
CA TYR A 9 -13.82 -5.71 -4.07
C TYR A 9 -13.00 -5.59 -5.35
N ARG A 10 -13.56 -6.00 -6.48
CA ARG A 10 -13.03 -5.61 -7.79
C ARG A 10 -13.55 -4.21 -8.17
N LEU A 11 -12.70 -3.40 -8.80
CA LEU A 11 -13.07 -2.03 -9.19
C LEU A 11 -14.25 -1.99 -10.16
N ASP A 12 -14.27 -2.85 -11.19
CA ASP A 12 -15.39 -2.99 -12.14
C ASP A 12 -16.73 -3.30 -11.45
N ALA A 13 -16.72 -4.20 -10.47
CA ALA A 13 -17.91 -4.56 -9.70
C ALA A 13 -18.44 -3.38 -8.86
N LEU A 14 -17.54 -2.57 -8.27
CA LEU A 14 -17.95 -1.36 -7.57
C LEU A 14 -18.51 -0.30 -8.52
N GLU A 15 -17.96 -0.17 -9.72
CA GLU A 15 -18.45 0.77 -10.73
C GLU A 15 -19.88 0.42 -11.16
N LEU A 16 -20.16 -0.86 -11.44
CA LEU A 16 -21.51 -1.34 -11.76
C LEU A 16 -22.50 -1.13 -10.61
N ALA A 17 -22.05 -1.33 -9.37
CA ALA A 17 -22.89 -1.09 -8.19
C ALA A 17 -23.17 0.41 -8.00
N ASP A 18 -22.22 1.29 -8.29
CA ASP A 18 -22.35 2.74 -8.09
C ASP A 18 -23.45 3.37 -8.96
N GLU A 19 -23.68 2.85 -10.16
CA GLU A 19 -24.76 3.29 -11.07
C GLU A 19 -26.15 3.20 -10.42
N HIS A 20 -26.30 2.36 -9.40
CA HIS A 20 -27.58 2.07 -8.74
C HIS A 20 -27.68 2.69 -7.33
N VAL A 21 -26.67 3.43 -6.86
CA VAL A 21 -26.62 3.98 -5.49
C VAL A 21 -27.26 5.38 -5.41
N ARG A 22 -28.22 5.54 -4.49
CA ARG A 22 -28.91 6.82 -4.26
C ARG A 22 -28.19 7.81 -3.35
N ASN A 23 -27.28 7.34 -2.47
CA ASN A 23 -26.52 8.22 -1.57
C ASN A 23 -25.18 8.60 -2.19
N THR A 24 -25.18 9.71 -2.92
CA THR A 24 -24.02 10.22 -3.66
C THR A 24 -22.97 10.88 -2.77
N GLN A 25 -23.28 11.17 -1.51
CA GLN A 25 -22.43 11.90 -0.57
C GLN A 25 -21.61 11.01 0.37
N HIS A 26 -21.75 9.69 0.29
CA HIS A 26 -20.97 8.80 1.15
C HIS A 26 -19.48 8.83 0.80
N TRP A 27 -18.61 8.86 1.82
CA TRP A 27 -17.17 9.09 1.66
C TRP A 27 -16.48 8.09 0.74
N THR A 28 -16.85 6.80 0.81
CA THR A 28 -16.25 5.74 -0.01
C THR A 28 -16.46 5.98 -1.50
N ARG A 29 -17.63 6.53 -1.89
CA ARG A 29 -17.93 6.90 -3.27
C ARG A 29 -17.12 8.12 -3.71
N GLN A 30 -17.13 9.18 -2.91
CA GLN A 30 -16.38 10.40 -3.21
C GLN A 30 -14.88 10.12 -3.34
N THR A 31 -14.34 9.27 -2.46
CA THR A 31 -12.95 8.83 -2.48
C THR A 31 -12.64 8.04 -3.73
N LEU A 32 -13.51 7.08 -4.11
CA LEU A 32 -13.32 6.29 -5.31
C LEU A 32 -13.35 7.16 -6.58
N GLN A 33 -14.29 8.10 -6.67
CA GLN A 33 -14.38 9.05 -7.77
C GLN A 33 -13.13 9.95 -7.85
N HIS A 34 -12.67 10.46 -6.71
CA HIS A 34 -11.46 11.29 -6.66
C HIS A 34 -10.22 10.49 -7.07
N PHE A 35 -10.03 9.30 -6.52
CA PHE A 35 -8.93 8.39 -6.89
C PHE A 35 -8.92 8.12 -8.40
N ARG A 36 -10.08 7.81 -8.99
CA ARG A 36 -10.20 7.61 -10.45
C ARG A 36 -9.80 8.87 -11.22
N SER A 37 -10.23 10.04 -10.77
CA SER A 37 -9.87 11.32 -11.40
C SER A 37 -8.36 11.59 -11.35
N VAL A 38 -7.71 11.38 -10.20
CA VAL A 38 -6.25 11.52 -10.03
C VAL A 38 -5.51 10.59 -10.99
N LEU A 39 -5.92 9.33 -11.09
CA LEU A 39 -5.28 8.33 -11.95
C LEU A 39 -5.63 8.49 -13.44
N ALA A 40 -6.73 9.16 -13.77
CA ALA A 40 -7.06 9.53 -15.15
C ALA A 40 -6.16 10.65 -15.69
N ASN A 41 -5.55 11.46 -14.81
CA ASN A 41 -4.64 12.52 -15.20
C ASN A 41 -3.47 11.96 -16.06
N PRO A 42 -3.27 12.48 -17.29
CA PRO A 42 -2.22 12.00 -18.18
C PRO A 42 -0.80 12.18 -17.64
N ASP A 43 -0.60 13.08 -16.67
CA ASP A 43 0.69 13.38 -16.05
C ASP A 43 0.93 12.58 -14.78
N PHE A 44 -0.07 11.86 -14.25
CA PHE A 44 0.13 11.03 -13.06
C PHE A 44 1.30 10.06 -13.27
N PRO A 45 2.27 9.95 -12.33
CA PRO A 45 3.56 9.35 -12.66
C PRO A 45 3.52 7.84 -12.91
N CYS A 46 2.71 7.10 -12.15
CA CYS A 46 2.69 5.65 -12.20
C CYS A 46 1.92 5.13 -13.42
N LEU A 47 2.64 4.74 -14.47
CA LEU A 47 2.07 4.17 -15.68
C LEU A 47 1.23 2.91 -15.40
N PHE A 48 1.66 2.08 -14.46
CA PHE A 48 0.94 0.85 -14.06
C PHE A 48 -0.37 1.18 -13.33
N GLY A 49 -0.34 2.14 -12.40
CA GLY A 49 -1.55 2.57 -11.68
C GLY A 49 -2.59 3.15 -12.63
N ARG A 50 -2.16 3.99 -13.59
CA ARG A 50 -3.05 4.54 -14.62
C ARG A 50 -3.73 3.44 -15.45
N LYS A 51 -2.94 2.46 -15.92
CA LYS A 51 -3.46 1.31 -16.66
C LYS A 51 -4.41 0.47 -15.81
N ALA A 52 -4.09 0.26 -14.54
CA ALA A 52 -4.88 -0.55 -13.63
C ALA A 52 -6.27 0.06 -13.36
N VAL A 53 -6.35 1.39 -13.23
CA VAL A 53 -7.63 2.09 -13.10
C VAL A 53 -8.38 2.12 -14.43
N ALA A 54 -7.72 2.45 -15.53
CA ALA A 54 -8.35 2.50 -16.85
C ALA A 54 -8.91 1.13 -17.30
N GLY A 55 -8.25 0.04 -16.91
CA GLY A 55 -8.69 -1.33 -17.17
C GLY A 55 -9.52 -1.97 -16.06
N ALA A 56 -9.90 -1.20 -15.02
CA ALA A 56 -10.68 -1.67 -13.87
C ALA A 56 -10.12 -2.94 -13.18
N SER A 57 -8.81 -3.15 -13.20
CA SER A 57 -8.14 -4.33 -12.65
C SER A 57 -7.72 -4.20 -11.18
N CYS A 58 -7.92 -3.02 -10.58
CA CYS A 58 -7.65 -2.79 -9.17
C CYS A 58 -8.60 -3.61 -8.28
N HIS A 59 -8.07 -4.03 -7.12
CA HIS A 59 -8.90 -4.43 -6.00
C HIS A 59 -9.05 -3.26 -5.04
N ILE A 60 -10.21 -3.08 -4.45
CA ILE A 60 -10.56 -1.95 -3.59
C ILE A 60 -11.00 -2.46 -2.22
N LEU A 61 -10.49 -1.84 -1.17
CA LEU A 61 -10.84 -2.09 0.22
C LEU A 61 -11.14 -0.75 0.90
N PHE A 62 -12.21 -0.70 1.68
CA PHE A 62 -12.52 0.45 2.53
C PHE A 62 -12.41 0.02 3.99
N ALA A 63 -11.67 0.78 4.78
CA ALA A 63 -11.47 0.52 6.20
C ALA A 63 -12.06 1.67 7.02
N ARG A 64 -12.90 1.35 8.02
CA ARG A 64 -13.60 2.34 8.83
C ARG A 64 -12.72 2.85 9.98
N ALA A 65 -12.95 4.09 10.41
CA ALA A 65 -12.05 4.79 11.34
C ALA A 65 -11.79 4.02 12.65
N GLU A 66 -12.80 3.33 13.19
CA GLU A 66 -12.72 2.60 14.46
C GLU A 66 -12.09 1.21 14.34
N GLN A 67 -12.00 0.65 13.13
CA GLN A 67 -11.56 -0.74 12.89
C GLN A 67 -10.53 -0.86 11.76
N LEU A 68 -9.75 0.21 11.52
CA LEU A 68 -8.81 0.28 10.41
C LEU A 68 -7.92 -0.96 10.27
N ALA A 69 -7.32 -1.44 11.37
CA ALA A 69 -6.45 -2.60 11.34
C ALA A 69 -7.19 -3.92 11.06
N ASP A 70 -8.38 -4.11 11.64
CA ASP A 70 -9.21 -5.31 11.43
C ASP A 70 -9.71 -5.39 9.98
N ASP A 71 -10.30 -4.31 9.48
CA ASP A 71 -10.81 -4.23 8.10
C ASP A 71 -9.68 -4.46 7.08
N ILE A 72 -8.52 -3.84 7.29
CA ILE A 72 -7.37 -4.02 6.37
C ILE A 72 -6.83 -5.44 6.45
N ALA A 73 -6.66 -6.00 7.65
CA ALA A 73 -6.18 -7.36 7.84
C ALA A 73 -7.07 -8.39 7.12
N GLN A 74 -8.40 -8.25 7.26
CA GLN A 74 -9.37 -9.12 6.61
C GLN A 74 -9.28 -9.01 5.08
N GLY A 75 -9.43 -7.80 4.53
CA GLY A 75 -9.46 -7.63 3.08
C GLY A 75 -8.11 -7.85 2.41
N LEU A 76 -6.99 -7.65 3.13
CA LEU A 76 -5.66 -8.01 2.65
C LEU A 76 -5.47 -9.53 2.57
N ALA A 77 -5.98 -10.30 3.55
CA ALA A 77 -5.97 -11.76 3.48
C ALA A 77 -6.78 -12.25 2.26
N ASP A 78 -7.95 -11.66 2.01
CA ASP A 78 -8.77 -11.96 0.85
C ASP A 78 -8.05 -11.63 -0.47
N TYR A 79 -7.45 -10.45 -0.57
CA TYR A 79 -6.65 -10.07 -1.73
C TYR A 79 -5.54 -11.08 -2.00
N ILE A 80 -4.73 -11.42 -0.99
CA ILE A 80 -3.63 -12.38 -1.13
C ILE A 80 -4.14 -13.75 -1.58
N ARG A 81 -5.25 -14.23 -1.01
CA ARG A 81 -5.89 -15.48 -1.43
C ARG A 81 -6.32 -15.46 -2.90
N ILE A 82 -6.85 -14.33 -3.37
CA ILE A 82 -7.28 -14.14 -4.78
C ILE A 82 -6.06 -14.13 -5.73
N ILE A 83 -4.99 -13.44 -5.37
CA ILE A 83 -3.86 -13.20 -6.29
C ILE A 83 -2.76 -14.26 -6.23
N THR A 84 -2.68 -15.06 -5.17
CA THR A 84 -1.69 -16.14 -5.01
C THR A 84 -1.72 -17.18 -6.15
N PRO A 85 -2.89 -17.73 -6.56
CA PRO A 85 -2.93 -18.71 -7.64
C PRO A 85 -2.71 -18.10 -9.04
N VAL A 86 -2.68 -16.77 -9.17
CA VAL A 86 -2.52 -16.09 -10.46
C VAL A 86 -1.04 -15.93 -10.78
N PRO A 87 -0.56 -16.35 -11.97
CA PRO A 87 0.83 -16.16 -12.37
C PRO A 87 1.26 -14.69 -12.29
N ILE A 88 2.50 -14.43 -11.84
CA ILE A 88 3.04 -13.06 -11.62
C ILE A 88 2.77 -12.14 -12.82
N LYS A 89 3.08 -12.61 -14.03
CA LYS A 89 2.87 -11.88 -15.30
C LYS A 89 1.42 -11.45 -15.53
N GLN A 90 0.45 -12.22 -15.04
CA GLN A 90 -0.99 -11.98 -15.25
C GLN A 90 -1.60 -11.09 -14.16
N ARG A 91 -1.02 -11.07 -12.94
CA ARG A 91 -1.52 -10.22 -11.85
C ARG A 91 -0.84 -8.85 -11.76
N ILE A 92 0.21 -8.59 -12.56
CA ILE A 92 0.77 -7.25 -12.73
C ILE A 92 -0.34 -6.29 -13.18
N GLY A 93 -0.40 -5.11 -12.55
CA GLY A 93 -1.46 -4.15 -12.81
C GLY A 93 -2.76 -4.44 -12.06
N SER A 94 -2.76 -5.37 -11.10
CA SER A 94 -3.91 -5.63 -10.21
C SER A 94 -3.58 -5.34 -8.73
N PRO A 95 -3.22 -4.08 -8.37
CA PRO A 95 -2.92 -3.72 -6.98
C PRO A 95 -4.16 -3.81 -6.10
N LEU A 96 -3.95 -3.96 -4.80
CA LEU A 96 -4.96 -3.63 -3.79
C LEU A 96 -4.85 -2.16 -3.41
N VAL A 97 -5.95 -1.42 -3.51
CA VAL A 97 -6.07 -0.02 -3.09
C VAL A 97 -6.96 0.02 -1.87
N VAL A 98 -6.38 0.42 -0.75
CA VAL A 98 -7.05 0.48 0.55
C VAL A 98 -7.28 1.95 0.89
N PHE A 99 -8.53 2.33 1.11
CA PHE A 99 -8.90 3.66 1.58
C PHE A 99 -9.24 3.59 3.07
N LEU A 100 -8.57 4.42 3.87
CA LEU A 100 -8.76 4.50 5.31
C LEU A 100 -9.63 5.71 5.62
N GLU A 101 -10.75 5.50 6.30
CA GLU A 101 -11.54 6.59 6.83
C GLU A 101 -10.74 7.31 7.93
N THR A 102 -10.52 8.62 7.74
CA THR A 102 -9.66 9.43 8.60
C THR A 102 -10.26 10.81 8.80
N ALA A 103 -9.92 11.46 9.91
CA ALA A 103 -10.30 12.84 10.17
C ALA A 103 -9.64 13.78 9.15
N ALA A 104 -10.42 14.74 8.64
CA ALA A 104 -10.02 15.66 7.57
C ALA A 104 -8.88 16.62 8.00
N ASP A 105 -8.81 17.01 9.27
CA ASP A 105 -7.94 18.09 9.75
C ASP A 105 -6.65 17.61 10.42
N SER A 106 -6.21 16.39 10.11
CA SER A 106 -4.95 15.85 10.63
C SER A 106 -3.75 16.37 9.86
N SER A 107 -2.66 16.68 10.57
CA SER A 107 -1.37 17.04 9.96
C SER A 107 -0.72 15.85 9.24
N LEU A 108 0.21 16.12 8.32
CA LEU A 108 0.93 15.06 7.60
C LEU A 108 1.66 14.10 8.55
N ALA A 109 2.30 14.62 9.61
CA ALA A 109 2.96 13.80 10.62
C ALA A 109 1.98 12.87 11.37
N GLU A 110 0.79 13.35 11.73
CA GLU A 110 -0.25 12.53 12.37
C GLU A 110 -0.78 11.45 11.44
N GLN A 111 -1.01 11.78 10.17
CA GLN A 111 -1.43 10.82 9.14
C GLN A 111 -0.38 9.72 8.96
N GLN A 112 0.90 10.07 8.88
CA GLN A 112 2.00 9.12 8.76
C GLN A 112 2.16 8.24 10.01
N ALA A 113 2.02 8.83 11.21
CA ALA A 113 2.04 8.09 12.46
C ALA A 113 0.87 7.10 12.57
N LEU A 114 -0.33 7.53 12.16
CA LEU A 114 -1.51 6.66 12.08
C LEU A 114 -1.28 5.49 11.13
N ALA A 115 -0.75 5.73 9.94
CA ALA A 115 -0.49 4.66 8.97
C ALA A 115 0.49 3.59 9.51
N TRP A 116 1.55 3.99 10.22
CA TRP A 116 2.43 3.02 10.88
C TRP A 116 1.75 2.28 12.02
N LYS A 117 0.93 2.97 12.83
CA LYS A 117 0.12 2.34 13.88
C LYS A 117 -0.83 1.30 13.29
N VAL A 118 -1.47 1.62 12.17
CA VAL A 118 -2.36 0.70 11.43
C VAL A 118 -1.58 -0.51 10.94
N LEU A 119 -0.41 -0.33 10.29
CA LEU A 119 0.40 -1.47 9.84
C LEU A 119 0.82 -2.40 10.98
N ARG A 120 1.18 -1.87 12.15
CA ARG A 120 1.45 -2.72 13.33
C ARG A 120 0.21 -3.50 13.76
N GLY A 121 -0.96 -2.86 13.73
CA GLY A 121 -2.23 -3.52 14.02
C GLY A 121 -2.60 -4.60 13.01
N VAL A 122 -2.30 -4.39 11.73
CA VAL A 122 -2.47 -5.38 10.65
C VAL A 122 -1.51 -6.55 10.88
N HIS A 123 -0.22 -6.30 11.14
CA HIS A 123 0.76 -7.34 11.46
C HIS A 123 0.35 -8.19 12.68
N ALA A 124 -0.21 -7.58 13.72
CA ALA A 124 -0.70 -8.30 14.89
C ALA A 124 -1.86 -9.27 14.58
N ARG A 125 -2.46 -9.16 13.39
CA ARG A 125 -3.54 -10.02 12.88
C ARG A 125 -3.07 -10.93 11.75
N ASP A 126 -1.77 -10.98 11.47
CA ASP A 126 -1.24 -11.86 10.43
C ASP A 126 -1.61 -13.32 10.75
N PRO A 127 -2.33 -14.02 9.85
CA PRO A 127 -2.68 -15.42 10.07
C PRO A 127 -1.46 -16.34 10.02
N HIS A 128 -0.33 -15.89 9.48
CA HIS A 128 0.89 -16.68 9.31
C HIS A 128 2.07 -16.09 10.12
N PRO A 129 3.04 -16.92 10.53
CA PRO A 129 4.29 -16.41 11.07
C PRO A 129 5.05 -15.61 10.00
N TRP A 130 5.87 -14.66 10.46
CA TRP A 130 6.76 -13.91 9.57
C TRP A 130 7.68 -14.88 8.79
N PRO A 131 7.82 -14.73 7.45
CA PRO A 131 8.63 -15.63 6.65
C PRO A 131 10.10 -15.66 7.08
N GLN A 132 10.68 -16.86 7.25
CA GLN A 132 12.09 -17.00 7.67
C GLN A 132 13.09 -16.39 6.68
N ALA A 133 12.74 -16.33 5.40
CA ALA A 133 13.59 -15.77 4.35
C ALA A 133 13.56 -14.24 4.28
N VAL A 134 12.70 -13.57 5.07
CA VAL A 134 12.57 -12.11 5.08
C VAL A 134 13.05 -11.59 6.43
N PRO A 135 14.01 -10.65 6.48
CA PRO A 135 14.45 -10.02 7.72
C PRO A 135 13.28 -9.42 8.52
N THR A 136 13.40 -9.38 9.85
CA THR A 136 12.39 -8.75 10.72
C THR A 136 12.67 -7.28 11.02
N ASP A 137 13.93 -6.83 10.87
CA ASP A 137 14.32 -5.42 11.06
C ASP A 137 14.10 -4.65 9.74
N PRO A 138 13.24 -3.62 9.72
CA PRO A 138 13.08 -2.77 8.53
C PRO A 138 14.34 -2.01 8.12
N HIS A 139 15.37 -1.96 8.97
CA HIS A 139 16.68 -1.42 8.61
C HIS A 139 17.59 -2.44 7.91
N ASP A 140 17.05 -3.57 7.46
CA ASP A 140 17.70 -4.49 6.53
C ASP A 140 17.28 -4.15 5.09
N ASN A 141 18.21 -4.22 4.13
CA ASN A 141 17.95 -3.88 2.73
C ASN A 141 17.09 -4.93 1.99
N ALA A 142 16.98 -6.14 2.54
CA ALA A 142 16.14 -7.23 2.07
C ALA A 142 14.79 -7.30 2.81
N TRP A 143 14.53 -6.39 3.75
CA TRP A 143 13.24 -6.34 4.46
C TRP A 143 12.11 -5.89 3.52
N SER A 144 10.97 -6.56 3.64
CA SER A 144 9.69 -6.14 3.09
C SER A 144 8.60 -6.43 4.12
N PHE A 145 7.52 -5.65 4.13
CA PHE A 145 6.37 -5.98 4.98
C PHE A 145 5.74 -7.29 4.51
N CYS A 146 5.53 -8.24 5.42
CA CYS A 146 4.87 -9.50 5.11
C CYS A 146 3.46 -9.55 5.72
N TYR A 147 2.53 -10.18 5.00
CA TYR A 147 1.23 -10.56 5.52
C TYR A 147 0.77 -11.86 4.87
N ALA A 148 0.18 -12.78 5.64
CA ALA A 148 -0.20 -14.12 5.17
C ALA A 148 0.94 -14.84 4.43
N GLY A 149 2.19 -14.61 4.88
CA GLY A 149 3.40 -15.19 4.28
C GLY A 149 3.90 -14.53 2.99
N MET A 150 3.19 -13.53 2.45
CA MET A 150 3.56 -12.83 1.22
C MET A 150 4.33 -11.54 1.52
N PRO A 151 5.52 -11.32 0.93
CA PRO A 151 6.18 -10.01 0.93
C PRO A 151 5.42 -8.99 0.07
N LEU A 152 5.18 -7.81 0.61
CA LEU A 152 4.32 -6.78 0.03
C LEU A 152 5.00 -5.42 0.07
N PHE A 153 5.00 -4.72 -1.06
CA PHE A 153 5.32 -3.30 -1.12
C PHE A 153 4.06 -2.47 -0.85
N ILE A 154 4.13 -1.56 0.13
CA ILE A 154 3.00 -0.70 0.53
C ILE A 154 3.33 0.74 0.20
N ASN A 155 2.79 1.25 -0.89
CA ASN A 155 2.85 2.67 -1.22
C ASN A 155 1.78 3.41 -0.40
N MET A 156 2.18 4.16 0.63
CA MET A 156 1.28 4.97 1.44
C MET A 156 1.16 6.38 0.87
N ASN A 157 -0.07 6.87 0.82
CA ASN A 157 -0.44 8.16 0.24
C ASN A 157 -1.25 8.93 1.27
N PHE A 158 -0.99 10.23 1.37
CA PHE A 158 -1.45 11.08 2.46
C PHE A 158 -2.07 12.37 1.90
N PRO A 159 -3.28 12.76 2.35
CA PRO A 159 -3.88 14.04 2.00
C PRO A 159 -2.99 15.24 2.35
N GLY A 160 -2.16 15.11 3.39
CA GLY A 160 -1.25 16.15 3.86
C GLY A 160 -0.07 16.44 2.93
N HIS A 161 0.21 15.60 1.92
CA HIS A 161 1.30 15.87 0.98
C HIS A 161 0.97 17.06 0.06
N GLN A 162 1.86 18.05 0.06
CA GLN A 162 1.80 19.25 -0.79
C GLN A 162 2.89 19.24 -1.86
N GLN A 163 4.13 18.86 -1.49
CA GLN A 163 5.25 18.80 -2.43
C GLN A 163 5.30 17.44 -3.14
N MET A 164 5.12 16.35 -2.39
CA MET A 164 5.03 14.99 -2.93
C MET A 164 3.62 14.73 -3.48
N LYS A 165 3.15 15.55 -4.43
CA LYS A 165 1.80 15.47 -5.03
C LYS A 165 1.47 14.08 -5.55
N SER A 166 2.47 13.37 -6.07
CA SER A 166 2.36 11.97 -6.53
C SER A 166 2.02 10.96 -5.42
N ARG A 167 2.09 11.36 -4.14
CA ARG A 167 1.66 10.62 -2.96
C ARG A 167 0.42 11.21 -2.29
N ASN A 168 -0.33 12.05 -2.99
CA ASN A 168 -1.65 12.51 -2.56
C ASN A 168 -2.70 11.93 -3.53
N LEU A 169 -3.50 10.99 -3.05
CA LEU A 169 -4.52 10.30 -3.85
C LEU A 169 -5.95 10.73 -3.48
N GLY A 170 -6.10 11.79 -2.68
CA GLY A 170 -7.39 12.33 -2.28
C GLY A 170 -7.50 12.66 -0.80
N PRO A 171 -8.75 12.79 -0.29
CA PRO A 171 -9.01 13.32 1.05
C PRO A 171 -8.75 12.33 2.20
N HIS A 172 -8.42 11.09 1.88
CA HIS A 172 -8.19 10.02 2.85
C HIS A 172 -6.83 9.34 2.67
N ILE A 173 -6.27 8.80 3.75
CA ILE A 173 -5.07 7.98 3.66
C ILE A 173 -5.36 6.79 2.73
N THR A 174 -4.45 6.54 1.80
CA THR A 174 -4.60 5.48 0.80
C THR A 174 -3.35 4.61 0.74
N PHE A 175 -3.51 3.31 0.92
CA PHE A 175 -2.45 2.33 0.65
C PHE A 175 -2.64 1.71 -0.72
N VAL A 176 -1.59 1.71 -1.53
CA VAL A 176 -1.53 0.94 -2.78
C VAL A 176 -0.54 -0.21 -2.56
N ILE A 177 -1.09 -1.41 -2.42
CA ILE A 177 -0.38 -2.62 -2.01
C ILE A 177 -0.19 -3.53 -3.21
N ASN A 178 1.03 -4.03 -3.38
CA ASN A 178 1.38 -5.02 -4.40
C ASN A 178 2.29 -6.09 -3.79
N PRO A 179 2.20 -7.36 -4.24
CA PRO A 179 3.26 -8.34 -4.01
C PRO A 179 4.60 -7.77 -4.42
N ARG A 180 5.61 -7.93 -3.55
CA ARG A 180 6.94 -7.37 -3.81
C ARG A 180 7.52 -7.96 -5.09
N GLU A 181 7.38 -9.26 -5.32
CA GLU A 181 7.89 -9.95 -6.51
C GLU A 181 7.38 -9.37 -7.86
N ASN A 182 6.22 -8.69 -7.87
CA ASN A 182 5.72 -8.04 -9.09
C ASN A 182 6.69 -6.97 -9.62
N PHE A 183 7.44 -6.30 -8.74
CA PHE A 183 8.41 -5.28 -9.15
C PHE A 183 9.69 -5.89 -9.74
N ASP A 184 10.03 -7.13 -9.39
CA ASP A 184 11.21 -7.81 -9.97
C ASP A 184 10.94 -8.27 -11.40
N GLU A 185 9.67 -8.46 -11.77
CA GLU A 185 9.25 -8.76 -13.13
C GLU A 185 9.21 -7.51 -14.01
N VAL A 186 8.64 -6.39 -13.52
CA VAL A 186 8.43 -5.19 -14.37
C VAL A 186 9.53 -4.15 -14.27
N ALA A 187 10.25 -4.11 -13.16
CA ALA A 187 11.16 -3.04 -12.79
C ALA A 187 12.45 -3.59 -12.17
N ASN A 188 12.97 -4.68 -12.73
CA ASN A 188 14.21 -5.30 -12.27
C ASN A 188 15.40 -4.33 -12.39
N ALA A 189 16.24 -4.25 -11.35
CA ALA A 189 17.45 -3.41 -11.38
C ALA A 189 18.51 -3.94 -12.37
N SER A 190 18.51 -5.25 -12.61
CA SER A 190 19.51 -5.95 -13.42
C SER A 190 19.16 -6.02 -14.90
N THR A 191 18.00 -5.50 -15.33
CA THR A 191 17.59 -5.48 -16.74
C THR A 191 17.49 -4.06 -17.27
N GLU A 192 17.88 -3.86 -18.53
CA GLU A 192 17.81 -2.55 -19.19
C GLU A 192 16.36 -2.02 -19.24
N SER A 193 15.40 -2.91 -19.53
CA SER A 193 13.97 -2.57 -19.54
C SER A 193 13.48 -2.10 -18.17
N GLY A 194 13.92 -2.77 -17.09
CA GLY A 194 13.59 -2.44 -15.71
C GLY A 194 14.20 -1.12 -15.25
N GLN A 195 15.45 -0.85 -15.63
CA GLN A 195 16.11 0.44 -15.39
C GLN A 195 15.40 1.58 -16.15
N ARG A 196 15.06 1.37 -17.42
CA ARG A 196 14.39 2.36 -18.27
C ARG A 196 12.99 2.71 -17.76
N ILE A 197 12.20 1.72 -17.32
CA ILE A 197 10.86 2.01 -16.80
C ILE A 197 10.93 2.80 -15.49
N ARG A 198 11.90 2.51 -14.60
CA ARG A 198 12.10 3.27 -13.36
C ARG A 198 12.57 4.69 -13.64
N ALA A 199 13.52 4.89 -14.54
CA ALA A 199 13.96 6.22 -14.96
C ALA A 199 12.77 7.05 -15.48
N ARG A 200 11.97 6.45 -16.37
CA ARG A 200 10.75 7.08 -16.89
C ARG A 200 9.74 7.44 -15.79
N ILE A 201 9.52 6.55 -14.81
CA ILE A 201 8.62 6.85 -13.69
C ILE A 201 9.18 7.98 -12.82
N ARG A 202 10.49 7.97 -12.51
CA ARG A 202 11.15 9.03 -11.73
C ARG A 202 11.07 10.39 -12.41
N ASP A 203 11.27 10.46 -13.73
CA ASP A 203 11.13 11.71 -14.47
C ASP A 203 9.70 12.25 -14.42
N ARG A 204 8.70 11.36 -14.50
CA ARG A 204 7.30 11.75 -14.34
C ARG A 204 6.99 12.17 -12.90
N VAL A 205 7.56 11.52 -11.89
CA VAL A 205 7.43 11.93 -10.47
C VAL A 205 7.98 13.34 -10.29
N ARG A 206 9.19 13.59 -10.80
CA ARG A 206 9.80 14.93 -10.75
C ARG A 206 8.90 15.96 -11.42
N HIS A 207 8.39 15.67 -12.61
CA HIS A 207 7.50 16.59 -13.32
C HIS A 207 6.19 16.85 -12.54
N TYR A 208 5.54 15.79 -12.04
CA TYR A 208 4.27 15.89 -11.33
C TYR A 208 4.38 16.57 -9.96
N ASN A 209 5.55 16.50 -9.33
CA ASN A 209 5.87 17.16 -8.07
C ASN A 209 6.55 18.54 -8.27
N ASP A 210 6.32 19.22 -9.40
CA ASP A 210 6.89 20.54 -9.72
C ASP A 210 8.42 20.64 -9.61
N GLY A 211 9.13 19.57 -10.00
CA GLY A 211 10.59 19.51 -9.94
C GLY A 211 11.14 18.82 -8.68
N VAL A 212 10.31 18.60 -7.66
CA VAL A 212 10.74 17.95 -6.41
C VAL A 212 10.89 16.44 -6.61
N MET A 213 12.07 15.92 -6.29
CA MET A 213 12.38 14.50 -6.37
C MET A 213 12.56 13.91 -4.97
N PRO A 214 11.73 12.94 -4.54
CA PRO A 214 11.95 12.24 -3.28
C PRO A 214 13.31 11.53 -3.21
N GLU A 215 14.00 11.70 -2.08
CA GLU A 215 15.38 11.24 -1.85
C GLU A 215 15.51 9.71 -1.79
N THR A 216 14.43 9.02 -1.41
CA THR A 216 14.49 7.61 -0.98
C THR A 216 14.07 6.62 -2.07
N LEU A 217 13.79 7.06 -3.30
CA LEU A 217 13.38 6.17 -4.39
C LEU A 217 14.55 5.34 -4.94
N GLY A 218 14.99 4.31 -4.22
CA GLY A 218 16.07 3.39 -4.61
C GLY A 218 15.59 2.04 -5.16
N PHE A 219 16.51 1.09 -5.26
CA PHE A 219 16.22 -0.31 -5.63
C PHE A 219 16.33 -1.20 -4.39
N PHE A 220 15.38 -2.11 -4.25
CA PHE A 220 15.37 -3.11 -3.19
C PHE A 220 16.68 -3.91 -3.14
N GLY A 221 17.16 -4.21 -1.93
CA GLY A 221 18.40 -4.97 -1.71
C GLY A 221 19.69 -4.17 -1.94
N GLN A 222 19.64 -2.90 -2.34
CA GLN A 222 20.84 -2.05 -2.35
C GLN A 222 21.21 -1.61 -0.93
N ASP A 223 22.51 -1.61 -0.62
CA ASP A 223 23.05 -1.34 0.73
C ASP A 223 22.48 -0.09 1.41
N ASP A 224 22.31 1.00 0.65
CA ASP A 224 21.80 2.28 1.17
C ASP A 224 20.29 2.48 0.97
N ASN A 225 19.55 1.45 0.53
CA ASN A 225 18.11 1.54 0.26
C ASN A 225 17.27 0.65 1.19
N PHE A 226 16.59 1.30 2.13
CA PHE A 226 15.62 0.66 3.02
C PHE A 226 14.21 0.82 2.48
N GLU A 227 13.54 -0.29 2.19
CA GLU A 227 12.25 -0.30 1.50
C GLU A 227 11.15 0.51 2.22
N TRP A 228 11.12 0.50 3.56
CA TRP A 228 10.16 1.28 4.35
C TRP A 228 10.26 2.80 4.12
N LYS A 229 11.43 3.32 3.75
CA LYS A 229 11.61 4.74 3.41
C LYS A 229 10.90 5.11 2.09
N GLN A 230 10.53 4.13 1.27
CA GLN A 230 9.73 4.32 0.06
C GLN A 230 8.22 4.15 0.30
N TYR A 231 7.84 3.56 1.44
CA TYR A 231 6.44 3.39 1.83
C TYR A 231 5.84 4.75 2.15
N GLN A 232 6.55 5.56 2.95
CA GLN A 232 6.19 6.94 3.29
C GLN A 232 7.28 7.91 2.84
N LEU A 233 6.97 8.72 1.82
CA LEU A 233 7.86 9.80 1.42
C LEU A 233 7.79 10.95 2.42
N GLN A 234 8.88 11.71 2.52
CA GLN A 234 9.03 12.80 3.49
C GLN A 234 9.07 14.15 2.76
N GLU A 235 8.53 15.17 3.40
CA GLU A 235 8.61 16.59 3.06
C GLU A 235 8.50 17.43 4.34
N ALA A 236 8.59 18.75 4.24
CA ALA A 236 8.39 19.63 5.40
C ALA A 236 7.04 19.35 6.10
N GLY A 237 7.06 19.13 7.42
CA GLY A 237 5.87 18.77 8.20
C GLY A 237 5.56 17.26 8.26
N SER A 238 6.40 16.42 7.66
CA SER A 238 6.32 14.96 7.82
C SER A 238 6.82 14.48 9.19
N LEU A 239 6.47 13.24 9.55
CA LEU A 239 6.90 12.57 10.78
C LEU A 239 8.42 12.40 10.85
N ASN A 240 9.07 12.14 9.71
CA ASN A 240 10.52 12.00 9.53
C ASN A 240 11.27 11.20 10.62
N PRO A 241 10.90 9.93 10.87
CA PRO A 241 11.53 9.14 11.91
C PRO A 241 12.92 8.66 11.47
N SER A 242 13.88 8.62 12.40
CA SER A 242 15.25 8.14 12.13
C SER A 242 15.34 6.62 11.91
N ARG A 243 14.38 5.86 12.45
CA ARG A 243 14.18 4.43 12.20
C ARG A 243 12.73 4.13 11.86
N CYS A 244 12.47 2.99 11.22
CA CYS A 244 11.12 2.59 10.90
C CYS A 244 10.27 2.42 12.18
N PRO A 245 9.07 3.02 12.26
CA PRO A 245 8.17 2.82 13.40
C PRO A 245 7.48 1.45 13.42
N PHE A 246 7.69 0.62 12.39
CA PHE A 246 7.22 -0.76 12.35
C PHE A 246 8.25 -1.68 13.00
N HIS A 247 7.75 -2.65 13.76
CA HIS A 247 8.56 -3.73 14.31
C HIS A 247 7.81 -5.04 14.06
N ALA A 248 8.44 -5.98 13.36
CA ALA A 248 7.91 -7.33 13.27
C ALA A 248 8.12 -8.02 14.62
N HIS A 249 7.03 -8.44 15.26
CA HIS A 249 7.14 -9.46 16.30
C HIS A 249 7.16 -10.81 15.61
N ALA A 250 8.22 -11.59 15.80
CA ALA A 250 8.13 -13.03 15.55
C ALA A 250 7.04 -13.56 16.47
N HIS A 251 5.99 -14.17 15.93
CA HIS A 251 5.07 -14.95 16.76
C HIS A 251 5.93 -16.02 17.43
N ALA A 252 6.20 -15.87 18.72
CA ALA A 252 6.83 -16.91 19.51
C ALA A 252 5.96 -18.16 19.32
N HIS A 253 6.58 -19.27 18.88
CA HIS A 253 5.91 -20.56 18.89
C HIS A 253 5.25 -20.71 20.26
N ALA A 254 3.93 -20.86 20.30
CA ALA A 254 3.25 -21.27 21.51
C ALA A 254 3.83 -22.63 21.88
N THR A 255 4.74 -22.66 22.85
CA THR A 255 5.17 -23.89 23.49
C THR A 255 3.91 -24.52 24.07
N PRO A 256 3.55 -25.76 23.69
CA PRO A 256 2.48 -26.47 24.37
C PRO A 256 2.89 -26.62 25.83
N ASP A 257 2.07 -26.11 26.74
CA ASP A 257 2.20 -26.40 28.17
C ASP A 257 2.21 -27.92 28.33
N THR A 258 3.39 -28.45 28.64
CA THR A 258 3.55 -29.84 29.04
C THR A 258 3.02 -29.92 30.46
N LEU A 259 1.76 -30.33 30.59
CA LEU A 259 1.20 -30.79 31.85
C LEU A 259 2.01 -32.00 32.30
N ILE A 260 2.92 -31.79 33.23
CA ILE A 260 3.51 -32.84 34.07
C ILE A 260 2.46 -33.14 35.15
N GLU A 261 1.70 -34.20 34.95
CA GLU A 261 0.94 -34.83 36.04
C GLU A 261 1.91 -35.66 36.89
N ASN A 262 1.94 -35.35 38.20
CA ASN A 262 2.53 -36.16 39.26
C ASN A 262 1.52 -37.18 39.77
#